data_AF-A0A7W1UAR6-F1
#
_entry.id   AF-A0A7W1UAR6-F1
#
_cell.length_a   1.000
_cell.length_b   1.000
_cell.length_c   1.000
_cell.angle_alpha   90.00
_cell.angle_beta   90.00
_cell.angle_gamma   90.00
#
_symmetry.space_group_name_H-M   'P 1'
#
loop_
_entity.id
_entity.type
_entity.pdbx_description
1 polymer ?
#
loop_
_entity_poly.entity_id
_entity_poly.type
_entity_poly.pdbx_seq_one_letter_code
_entity_poly.pdbx_strand_id
1 'polypeptide(L)' 'MGKTYDASDIVVLEGIEPVRRRPAMYIGGTDKTGLHHLVWEILDNAIDEVINGY' A
#
# COMPACT_ATOMS: atom_id res chain seq x y z
N MET A 1 -33.74 -7.40 15.87
CA MET A 1 -33.67 -7.10 14.43
C MET A 1 -32.20 -6.98 14.05
N GLY A 2 -31.74 -7.75 13.06
CA GLY A 2 -30.37 -7.62 12.55
C GLY A 2 -30.21 -6.29 11.80
N LYS A 3 -28.99 -5.76 11.77
CA LYS A 3 -28.66 -4.55 11.01
C LYS A 3 -28.97 -4.80 9.53
N THR A 4 -29.75 -3.93 8.90
CA THR A 4 -29.98 -3.98 7.45
C THR A 4 -28.69 -3.58 6.74
N TYR A 5 -28.22 -4.43 5.82
CA TYR A 5 -27.08 -4.11 4.94
C TYR A 5 -27.61 -3.40 3.69
N ASP A 6 -27.16 -2.17 3.44
CA ASP A 6 -27.56 -1.37 2.29
C ASP A 6 -26.37 -0.66 1.61
N ALA A 7 -26.64 0.15 0.59
CA ALA A 7 -25.61 0.82 -0.19
C ALA A 7 -24.71 1.75 0.64
N SER A 8 -25.20 2.27 1.76
CA SER A 8 -24.43 3.13 2.65
C SER A 8 -23.35 2.39 3.45
N ASP A 9 -23.42 1.06 3.52
CA ASP A 9 -22.40 0.22 4.15
C ASP A 9 -21.17 0.00 3.24
N ILE A 10 -21.24 0.39 1.96
CA ILE A 10 -20.11 0.31 1.04
C ILE A 10 -19.21 1.52 1.24
N VAL A 11 -17.97 1.26 1.66
CA VAL A 11 -16.96 2.30 1.87
C VAL A 11 -15.94 2.28 0.75
N VAL A 12 -15.83 3.41 0.04
CA VAL A 12 -14.73 3.67 -0.89
C VAL A 12 -13.58 4.29 -0.10
N LEU A 13 -12.40 3.67 -0.22
CA LEU A 13 -11.17 4.18 0.39
C LEU A 13 -10.43 5.00 -0.67
N GLU A 14 -10.27 6.30 -0.42
CA GLU A 14 -9.68 7.24 -1.38
C GLU A 14 -8.19 7.49 -1.12
N GLY A 15 -7.46 7.85 -2.18
CA GLY A 15 -6.04 8.17 -2.11
C GLY A 15 -5.20 7.03 -1.53
N ILE A 16 -4.48 7.33 -0.44
CA ILE A 16 -3.51 6.45 0.23
C ILE A 16 -4.17 5.55 1.29
N GLU A 17 -5.45 5.79 1.61
CA GLU A 17 -6.18 5.07 2.64
C GLU A 17 -6.25 3.55 2.42
N PRO A 18 -6.46 3.01 1.19
CA PRO A 18 -6.40 1.58 0.95
C PRO A 18 -5.06 0.96 1.34
N VAL A 19 -3.96 1.66 1.04
CA VAL A 19 -2.58 1.22 1.34
C VAL A 19 -2.35 1.16 2.83
N ARG A 20 -2.77 2.19 3.57
CA ARG A 20 -2.64 2.23 5.04
C ARG A 20 -3.50 1.17 5.74
N ARG A 21 -4.70 0.94 5.24
CA ARG A 21 -5.66 0.00 5.84
C ARG A 21 -5.32 -1.46 5.52
N ARG A 22 -4.69 -1.72 4.37
CA ARG A 22 -4.32 -3.07 3.91
C ARG A 22 -2.88 -3.11 3.36
N PRO A 23 -1.86 -2.78 4.18
CA PRO A 23 -0.48 -2.61 3.69
C PRO A 23 0.11 -3.90 3.12
N ALA A 24 -0.25 -5.07 3.66
CA ALA A 24 0.26 -6.35 3.18
C ALA A 24 -0.07 -6.63 1.70
N MET A 25 -1.14 -6.04 1.16
CA MET A 25 -1.46 -6.14 -0.27
C MET A 25 -0.43 -5.42 -1.16
N TYR A 26 0.25 -4.40 -0.62
CA TYR A 26 1.18 -3.55 -1.36
C TYR A 26 2.65 -3.89 -1.07
N ILE A 27 2.97 -4.17 0.20
CA ILE A 27 4.35 -4.43 0.64
C ILE A 27 4.61 -5.89 1.05
N GLY A 28 3.64 -6.79 0.86
CA GLY A 28 3.76 -8.23 1.14
C GLY A 28 3.59 -8.63 2.61
N GLY A 29 3.66 -7.69 3.55
CA GLY A 29 3.45 -7.95 4.98
C GLY A 29 3.77 -6.73 5.86
N THR A 30 3.53 -6.84 7.16
CA THR A 30 3.92 -5.82 8.16
C THR A 30 5.02 -6.33 9.11
N ASP A 31 5.71 -7.39 8.70
CA ASP A 31 6.86 -7.93 9.41
C ASP A 31 8.17 -7.32 8.88
N LYS A 32 9.30 -7.93 9.24
CA LYS A 32 10.63 -7.46 8.80
C LYS A 32 10.74 -7.45 7.27
N THR A 33 10.12 -8.39 6.57
CA THR A 33 10.19 -8.47 5.11
C THR A 33 9.52 -7.26 4.49
N GLY A 34 8.31 -6.91 4.93
CA GLY A 34 7.60 -5.72 4.47
C GLY A 34 8.34 -4.42 4.81
N LEU A 35 9.01 -4.36 5.97
CA LEU A 35 9.85 -3.21 6.33
C LEU A 35 11.03 -3.02 5.37
N HIS A 36 11.75 -4.10 5.01
CA HIS A 36 12.86 -4.00 4.05
C HIS A 36 12.35 -3.66 2.64
N HIS A 37 11.16 -4.14 2.26
CA HIS A 37 10.55 -3.81 0.98
C HIS A 37 10.38 -2.29 0.79
N LEU A 38 9.98 -1.57 1.84
CA LEU A 38 9.92 -0.10 1.78
C LEU A 38 11.28 0.54 1.49
N VAL A 39 12.39 -0.04 1.98
CA VAL A 39 13.74 0.44 1.69
C VAL A 39 14.11 0.13 0.24
N TRP A 40 13.79 -1.08 -0.24
CA TRP A 40 14.05 -1.48 -1.62
C TRP A 40 13.34 -0.58 -2.62
N GLU A 41 12.07 -0.26 -2.41
CA GLU A 41 11.32 0.64 -3.29
C GLU A 41 12.00 2.01 -3.45
N ILE A 42 12.56 2.58 -2.37
CA ILE A 42 13.26 3.86 -2.46
C ILE A 42 14.62 3.71 -3.16
N LEU A 43 15.34 2.63 -2.89
CA LEU A 43 16.61 2.35 -3.54
C LEU A 43 16.44 2.09 -5.04
N ASP A 44 15.43 1.32 -5.42
CA ASP A 44 15.15 0.95 -6.81
C ASP A 44 14.76 2.20 -7.61
N ASN A 45 13.93 3.10 -7.04
CA ASN A 45 13.67 4.41 -7.66
C ASN A 45 14.96 5.21 -7.87
N ALA A 46 15.89 5.21 -6.91
CA ALA A 46 17.17 5.91 -7.07
C ALA A 46 18.07 5.26 -8.14
N ILE A 47 18.05 3.93 -8.26
CA ILE A 47 18.77 3.20 -9.32
C ILE A 47 18.17 3.53 -10.69
N ASP A 48 16.84 3.60 -10.80
CA ASP A 48 16.15 3.96 -12.04
C ASP A 48 16.52 5.37 -12.53
N GLU A 49 16.68 6.34 -11.62
CA GLU A 49 17.18 7.68 -11.97
C GLU A 49 18.58 7.60 -12.58
N VAL A 50 19.50 6.84 -11.96
CA VAL A 50 20.87 6.65 -12.48
C VAL A 50 20.88 5.95 -13.83
N ILE A 51 20.04 4.92 -14.03
CA ILE A 51 19.91 4.20 -15.31
C ILE A 51 19.39 5.14 -16.40
N ASN A 52 18.48 6.05 -16.05
CA ASN A 52 17.93 7.05 -16.95
C ASN A 52 18.84 8.28 -17.15
N GLY A 53 19.96 8.35 -16.42
CA GLY A 53 20.98 9.40 -16.56
C GLY A 53 20.66 10.71 -15.83
N TYR A 54 19.87 10.65 -14.76
CA TYR A 54 19.57 11.79 -13.87
C TYR A 54 20.41 11.79 -12.59
#